data_AF-A0A8T4CBS3-F1
#
_entry.id   AF-A0A8T4CBS3-F1
#
_cell.length_a   1.000
_cell.length_b   1.000
_cell.length_c   1.000
_cell.angle_alpha   90.00
_cell.angle_beta   90.00
_cell.angle_gamma   90.00
#
_symmetry.space_group_name_H-M   'P 1'
#
loop_
_entity.id
_entity.type
_entity.pdbx_description
1 polymer ?
#
loop_
_entity_poly.entity_id
_entity_poly.type
_entity_poly.pdbx_seq_one_letter_code
_entity_poly.pdbx_strand_id
1 'polypeptide(L)'
;MNLPAGVVRVLGKSVKSFDSKKELEDLSSSSFSGYVVETLFGDLGLEESALVFRQGQGLGCVYEYYGAKQTLLGDDALVHIMNAYSAEHGVLDIVDLSVQQVDLVTAFSPALKLTKPISRGQFKSLVKDSFDANLSKSVGPARVADSLSKESLFKKFGLAGIDGGK
;
A
#
# COMPACT_ATOMS: atom_id res chain seq x y z
N MET A 1 -6.44 -7.52 -1.82
CA MET A 1 -7.10 -6.23 -2.09
C MET A 1 -7.82 -6.26 -3.44
N ASN A 2 -8.96 -5.58 -3.61
CA ASN A 2 -9.67 -5.51 -4.91
C ASN A 2 -9.90 -4.03 -5.28
N LEU A 3 -8.88 -3.40 -5.85
CA LEU A 3 -8.96 -2.03 -6.36
C LEU A 3 -9.26 -2.04 -7.86
N PRO A 4 -10.02 -1.06 -8.37
CA PRO A 4 -10.34 -0.99 -9.79
C PRO A 4 -9.09 -0.69 -10.62
N ALA A 5 -9.07 -1.23 -11.83
CA ALA A 5 -8.05 -0.84 -12.81
C ALA A 5 -8.17 0.66 -13.15
N GLY A 6 -7.03 1.31 -13.31
CA GLY A 6 -6.91 2.71 -13.68
C GLY A 6 -5.81 2.93 -14.71
N VAL A 7 -5.40 4.19 -14.88
CA VAL A 7 -4.26 4.54 -15.74
C VAL A 7 -2.99 4.43 -14.90
N VAL A 8 -2.10 3.52 -15.27
CA VAL A 8 -0.82 3.33 -14.56
C VAL A 8 0.11 4.49 -14.88
N ARG A 9 0.47 5.26 -13.85
CA ARG A 9 1.39 6.40 -13.93
C ARG A 9 2.83 5.99 -13.63
N VAL A 10 2.99 5.11 -12.64
CA VAL A 10 4.27 4.53 -12.23
C VAL A 10 4.05 3.05 -11.94
N LEU A 11 4.99 2.21 -12.39
CA LEU A 11 4.93 0.76 -12.20
C LEU A 11 6.31 0.21 -11.81
N GLY A 12 6.36 -0.59 -10.76
CA GLY A 12 7.52 -1.34 -10.30
C GLY A 12 8.70 -0.46 -9.91
N LYS A 13 8.46 0.79 -9.48
CA LYS A 13 9.55 1.73 -9.21
C LYS A 13 10.19 1.37 -7.86
N SER A 14 11.50 1.11 -7.87
CA SER A 14 12.20 0.78 -6.63
C SER A 14 12.22 1.97 -5.66
N VAL A 15 11.75 1.74 -4.43
CA VAL A 15 11.72 2.73 -3.34
C VAL A 15 13.12 3.21 -2.94
N LYS A 16 14.17 2.42 -3.19
CA LYS A 16 15.56 2.84 -2.97
C LYS A 16 16.00 3.99 -3.89
N SER A 17 15.49 3.97 -5.12
CA SER A 17 15.86 4.91 -6.18
C SER A 17 14.88 6.08 -6.30
N PHE A 18 13.87 6.11 -5.45
CA PHE A 18 12.69 6.94 -5.58
C PHE A 18 12.35 7.52 -4.22
N ASP A 19 12.34 8.84 -4.10
CA ASP A 19 11.99 9.49 -2.84
C ASP A 19 10.48 9.38 -2.63
N SER A 20 10.04 8.27 -2.05
CA SER A 20 8.63 7.98 -1.86
C SER A 20 7.94 9.01 -0.96
N LYS A 21 8.68 9.68 -0.06
CA LYS A 21 8.15 10.78 0.76
C LYS A 21 7.83 11.99 -0.09
N LYS A 22 8.77 12.38 -0.95
CA LYS A 22 8.57 13.49 -1.88
C LYS A 22 7.43 13.19 -2.86
N GLU A 23 7.33 11.98 -3.39
CA GLU A 23 6.22 11.62 -4.30
C GLU A 23 4.87 11.74 -3.58
N LEU A 24 4.77 11.28 -2.33
CA LEU A 24 3.59 11.47 -1.49
C LEU A 24 3.21 12.95 -1.34
N GLU A 25 4.21 13.81 -1.10
CA GLU A 25 4.02 15.27 -1.03
C GLU A 25 3.53 15.85 -2.35
N ASP A 26 4.12 15.43 -3.47
CA ASP A 26 3.79 15.89 -4.82
C ASP A 26 2.35 15.46 -5.21
N LEU A 27 1.99 14.20 -4.95
CA LEU A 27 0.63 13.69 -5.15
C LEU A 27 -0.37 14.45 -4.28
N SER A 28 -0.05 14.71 -3.02
CA SER A 28 -0.92 15.44 -2.10
C SER A 28 -1.09 16.92 -2.44
N SER A 29 -0.04 17.55 -2.97
CA SER A 29 -0.07 18.95 -3.40
C SER A 29 -0.82 19.14 -4.72
N SER A 30 -0.87 18.08 -5.53
CA SER A 30 -1.66 18.04 -6.76
C SER A 30 -3.14 17.69 -6.51
N SER A 31 -3.96 17.73 -7.56
CA SER A 31 -5.34 17.23 -7.53
C SER A 31 -5.42 15.72 -7.84
N PHE A 32 -4.40 14.94 -7.48
CA PHE A 32 -4.32 13.50 -7.77
C PHE A 32 -5.52 12.76 -7.17
N SER A 33 -6.10 11.87 -7.97
CA SER A 33 -7.16 10.96 -7.57
C SER A 33 -6.79 9.58 -8.08
N GLY A 34 -6.80 8.58 -7.21
CA GLY A 34 -6.15 7.31 -7.51
C GLY A 34 -5.70 6.61 -6.25
N TYR A 35 -4.72 5.73 -6.40
CA TYR A 35 -4.09 5.07 -5.27
C TYR A 35 -2.60 4.82 -5.54
N VAL A 36 -1.86 4.71 -4.45
CA VAL A 36 -0.45 4.32 -4.45
C VAL A 36 -0.37 2.96 -3.77
N VAL A 37 0.31 2.00 -4.41
CA VAL A 37 0.61 0.69 -3.84
C VAL A 37 2.10 0.63 -3.55
N GLU A 38 2.46 0.18 -2.36
CA GLU A 38 3.85 -0.13 -2.02
C GLU A 38 3.94 -1.59 -1.60
N THR A 39 4.82 -2.34 -2.26
CA THR A 39 5.10 -3.75 -1.96
C THR A 39 6.53 -3.85 -1.43
N LEU A 40 6.69 -4.41 -0.24
CA LEU A 40 7.98 -4.56 0.41
C LEU A 40 8.14 -5.94 1.05
N PHE A 41 9.36 -6.24 1.51
CA PHE A 41 9.64 -7.44 2.28
C PHE A 41 10.03 -7.04 3.70
N GLY A 42 9.14 -7.28 4.66
CA GLY A 42 9.35 -7.01 6.08
C GLY A 42 9.57 -8.28 6.89
N ASP A 43 9.52 -8.15 8.22
CA ASP A 43 9.79 -9.26 9.15
C ASP A 43 8.81 -10.43 9.00
N LEU A 44 7.58 -10.15 8.56
CA LEU A 44 6.54 -11.16 8.34
C LEU A 44 6.44 -11.60 6.87
N GLY A 45 7.49 -11.35 6.08
CA GLY A 45 7.58 -11.72 4.67
C GLY A 45 7.08 -10.62 3.74
N LEU A 46 6.37 -11.00 2.68
CA LEU A 46 5.83 -10.03 1.72
C LEU A 46 4.73 -9.19 2.37
N GLU A 47 4.79 -7.89 2.18
CA GLU A 47 3.85 -6.91 2.69
C GLU A 47 3.41 -5.99 1.55
N GLU A 48 2.16 -5.58 1.55
CA GLU A 48 1.62 -4.66 0.54
C GLU A 48 0.72 -3.65 1.21
N SER A 49 0.84 -2.40 0.80
CA SER A 49 -0.07 -1.34 1.20
C SER A 49 -0.77 -0.74 0.01
N ALA A 50 -1.94 -0.15 0.27
CA ALA A 50 -2.50 0.83 -0.65
C ALA A 50 -3.04 2.04 0.11
N LEU A 51 -2.74 3.22 -0.42
CA LEU A 51 -3.25 4.49 0.05
C LEU A 51 -4.07 5.15 -1.06
N VAL A 52 -5.34 5.41 -0.79
CA VAL A 52 -6.31 5.96 -1.73
C VAL A 52 -6.38 7.48 -1.58
N PHE A 53 -6.27 8.19 -2.71
CA PHE A 53 -6.32 9.63 -2.80
C PHE A 53 -7.55 10.11 -3.54
N ARG A 54 -8.11 11.23 -3.07
CA ARG A 54 -9.12 12.02 -3.79
C ARG A 54 -8.68 13.47 -3.80
N GLN A 55 -8.40 14.01 -4.97
CA GLN A 55 -7.98 15.40 -5.16
C GLN A 55 -6.84 15.83 -4.20
N GLY A 56 -5.84 14.96 -4.02
CA GLY A 56 -4.69 15.18 -3.14
C GLY A 56 -4.92 14.89 -1.65
N GLN A 57 -6.13 14.50 -1.26
CA GLN A 57 -6.45 14.10 0.12
C GLN A 57 -6.39 12.57 0.27
N GLY A 58 -5.75 12.07 1.32
CA GLY A 58 -5.79 10.64 1.67
C GLY A 58 -7.13 10.29 2.29
N LEU A 59 -7.90 9.39 1.67
CA LEU A 59 -9.25 9.04 2.12
C LEU A 59 -9.36 7.69 2.80
N GLY A 60 -8.50 6.75 2.41
CA GLY A 60 -8.61 5.40 2.89
C GLY A 60 -7.36 4.61 2.59
N CYS A 61 -7.14 3.56 3.37
CA CYS A 61 -5.94 2.78 3.22
C CYS A 61 -6.08 1.37 3.78
N VAL A 62 -5.15 0.51 3.38
CA VAL A 62 -5.08 -0.90 3.75
C VAL A 62 -3.64 -1.35 3.75
N TYR A 63 -3.32 -2.26 4.66
CA TYR A 63 -2.03 -2.92 4.77
C TYR A 63 -2.24 -4.42 4.88
N GLU A 64 -1.62 -5.22 4.01
CA GLU A 64 -1.66 -6.67 4.02
C GLU A 64 -0.29 -7.24 4.41
N TYR A 65 -0.27 -7.97 5.53
CA TYR A 65 0.83 -8.85 5.92
C TYR A 65 0.58 -10.24 5.33
N TYR A 66 1.23 -10.59 4.22
CA TYR A 66 0.94 -11.85 3.56
C TYR A 66 1.34 -13.03 4.43
N GLY A 67 2.55 -13.04 5.01
CA GLY A 67 3.05 -14.19 5.79
C GLY A 67 2.27 -14.44 7.08
N ALA A 68 1.67 -13.40 7.66
CA ALA A 68 0.77 -13.51 8.81
C ALA A 68 -0.71 -13.68 8.44
N LYS A 69 -1.06 -13.60 7.14
CA LYS A 69 -2.44 -13.58 6.63
C LYS A 69 -3.31 -12.54 7.35
N GLN A 70 -2.74 -11.36 7.60
CA GLN A 70 -3.41 -10.27 8.30
C GLN A 70 -3.61 -9.08 7.38
N THR A 71 -4.76 -8.43 7.55
CA THR A 71 -5.13 -7.22 6.81
C THR A 71 -5.56 -6.17 7.81
N LEU A 72 -4.85 -5.05 7.81
CA LEU A 72 -5.22 -3.84 8.52
C LEU A 72 -5.95 -2.91 7.57
N LEU A 73 -6.92 -2.17 8.08
CA LEU A 73 -7.77 -1.28 7.28
C LEU A 73 -7.90 0.08 7.99
N GLY A 74 -8.12 1.14 7.22
CA GLY A 74 -8.41 2.46 7.79
C GLY A 74 -7.28 2.98 8.67
N ASP A 75 -7.61 3.54 9.83
CA ASP A 75 -6.62 4.18 10.71
C ASP A 75 -5.58 3.18 11.26
N ASP A 76 -5.95 1.91 11.45
CA ASP A 76 -5.03 0.87 11.90
C ASP A 76 -3.95 0.58 10.84
N ALA A 77 -4.32 0.62 9.55
CA ALA A 77 -3.36 0.46 8.46
C ALA A 77 -2.42 1.66 8.33
N LEU A 78 -2.91 2.87 8.63
CA LEU A 78 -2.20 4.11 8.34
C LEU A 78 -0.79 4.15 8.95
N VAL A 79 -0.64 3.71 10.21
CA VAL A 79 0.66 3.70 10.90
C VAL A 79 1.66 2.80 10.19
N HIS A 80 1.20 1.68 9.65
CA HIS A 80 2.03 0.70 8.94
C HIS A 80 2.42 1.20 7.56
N ILE A 81 1.50 1.89 6.87
CA ILE A 81 1.78 2.54 5.58
C ILE A 81 2.81 3.64 5.75
N MET A 82 2.63 4.54 6.72
CA MET A 82 3.60 5.63 6.94
C MET A 82 4.98 5.12 7.34
N ASN A 83 5.06 3.94 7.94
CA ASN A 83 6.31 3.21 8.19
C ASN A 83 6.90 2.66 6.89
N ALA A 84 6.08 2.00 6.06
CA ALA A 84 6.48 1.39 4.78
C ALA A 84 7.12 2.39 3.81
N TYR A 85 6.60 3.62 3.74
CA TYR A 85 7.18 4.70 2.93
C TYR A 85 8.61 5.12 3.32
N SER A 86 9.13 4.59 4.42
CA SER A 86 10.52 4.78 4.87
C SER A 86 11.41 3.55 4.64
N ALA A 87 10.89 2.51 3.98
CA ALA A 87 11.63 1.27 3.71
C ALA A 87 12.72 1.48 2.65
N GLU A 88 13.86 0.83 2.84
CA GLU A 88 14.97 0.87 1.89
C GLU A 88 14.77 -0.08 0.69
N HIS A 89 13.84 -1.02 0.81
CA HIS A 89 13.60 -2.09 -0.16
C HIS A 89 12.11 -2.30 -0.39
N GLY A 90 11.73 -2.31 -1.67
CA GLY A 90 10.35 -2.40 -2.09
C GLY A 90 10.16 -1.83 -3.49
N VAL A 91 8.94 -1.92 -3.97
CA VAL A 91 8.49 -1.32 -5.22
C VAL A 91 7.22 -0.52 -4.99
N LEU A 92 7.05 0.52 -5.78
CA LEU A 92 5.92 1.43 -5.71
C LEU A 92 5.24 1.53 -7.07
N ASP A 93 3.90 1.46 -7.03
CA ASP A 93 3.00 1.64 -8.16
C ASP A 93 2.07 2.82 -7.89
N ILE A 94 1.81 3.63 -8.91
CA ILE A 94 0.87 4.76 -8.84
C ILE A 94 -0.15 4.58 -9.95
N VAL A 95 -1.42 4.55 -9.57
CA VAL A 95 -2.54 4.38 -10.49
C VAL A 95 -3.47 5.56 -10.37
N ASP A 96 -3.66 6.27 -11.48
CA ASP A 96 -4.63 7.34 -11.62
C ASP A 96 -6.05 6.74 -11.80
N LEU A 97 -7.01 7.32 -11.08
CA LEU A 97 -8.44 7.03 -11.19
C LEU A 97 -9.22 8.33 -11.37
N SER A 98 -10.40 8.24 -11.99
CA SER A 98 -11.35 9.33 -11.94
C SER A 98 -11.86 9.53 -10.51
N VAL A 99 -12.31 10.74 -10.19
CA VAL A 99 -12.92 11.04 -8.87
C VAL A 99 -14.10 10.10 -8.60
N GLN A 100 -14.90 9.79 -9.64
CA GLN A 100 -16.04 8.88 -9.53
C GLN A 100 -15.60 7.45 -9.19
N GLN A 101 -14.49 6.97 -9.76
CA GLN A 101 -13.94 5.66 -9.43
C GLN A 101 -13.45 5.62 -7.97
N VAL A 102 -12.80 6.68 -7.48
CA VAL A 102 -12.40 6.78 -6.07
C VAL A 102 -13.62 6.80 -5.15
N ASP A 103 -14.66 7.56 -5.51
CA ASP A 103 -15.90 7.62 -4.75
C ASP A 103 -16.56 6.22 -4.67
N LEU A 104 -16.54 5.44 -5.75
CA LEU A 104 -17.03 4.06 -5.75
C LEU A 104 -16.19 3.15 -4.84
N VAL A 105 -14.85 3.21 -4.90
CA VAL A 105 -13.96 2.42 -4.04
C VAL A 105 -14.30 2.65 -2.56
N THR A 106 -14.40 3.92 -2.17
CA THR A 106 -14.69 4.26 -0.77
C THR A 106 -16.14 3.94 -0.39
N ALA A 107 -17.09 4.00 -1.32
CA ALA A 107 -18.48 3.59 -1.07
C ALA A 107 -18.62 2.07 -0.83
N PHE A 108 -17.96 1.24 -1.64
CA PHE A 108 -18.03 -0.22 -1.54
C PHE A 108 -17.13 -0.81 -0.46
N SER A 109 -16.12 -0.07 -0.01
CA SER A 109 -15.20 -0.51 1.05
C SER A 109 -15.13 0.48 2.22
N PRO A 110 -16.20 0.63 3.02
CA PRO A 110 -16.23 1.60 4.12
C PRO A 110 -15.13 1.39 5.16
N ALA A 111 -14.70 0.14 5.38
CA ALA A 111 -13.63 -0.20 6.33
C ALA A 111 -12.27 0.36 5.92
N LEU A 112 -12.05 0.69 4.63
CA LEU A 112 -10.82 1.34 4.18
C LEU A 112 -10.75 2.81 4.63
N LYS A 113 -11.88 3.45 4.89
CA LYS A 113 -11.92 4.90 5.13
C LYS A 113 -11.16 5.25 6.41
N LEU A 114 -10.37 6.32 6.31
CA LEU A 114 -9.81 6.97 7.48
C LEU A 114 -10.92 7.71 8.24
N THR A 115 -10.85 7.71 9.57
CA THR A 115 -11.80 8.49 10.38
C THR A 115 -11.65 9.99 10.07
N LYS A 116 -10.41 10.42 9.81
CA LYS A 116 -10.09 11.77 9.37
C LYS A 116 -9.25 11.69 8.09
N PRO A 117 -9.74 12.24 6.96
CA PRO A 117 -8.94 12.35 5.76
C PRO A 117 -7.62 13.09 6.02
N ILE A 118 -6.55 12.61 5.40
CA ILE A 118 -5.26 13.26 5.44
C ILE A 118 -5.31 14.45 4.49
N SER A 119 -5.21 15.65 5.05
CA SER A 119 -5.24 16.90 4.30
C SER A 119 -3.92 17.14 3.56
N ARG A 120 -3.98 18.06 2.59
CA ARG A 120 -2.82 18.43 1.79
C ARG A 120 -1.66 18.89 2.69
N GLY A 121 -0.48 18.34 2.46
CA GLY A 121 0.74 18.66 3.21
C GLY A 121 0.89 17.97 4.57
N GLN A 122 -0.11 17.23 5.08
CA GLN A 122 0.02 16.49 6.34
C GLN A 122 0.90 15.24 6.21
N PHE A 123 1.01 14.68 5.01
CA PHE A 123 1.80 13.46 4.76
C PHE A 123 3.25 13.56 5.21
N LYS A 124 3.91 14.71 4.98
CA LYS A 124 5.30 14.94 5.41
C LYS A 124 5.51 14.66 6.91
N SER A 125 4.54 15.06 7.73
CA SER A 125 4.61 14.90 9.18
C SER A 125 4.21 13.50 9.68
N LEU A 126 3.55 12.71 8.82
CA LEU A 126 3.05 11.39 9.16
C LEU A 126 4.05 10.30 8.81
N VAL A 127 4.79 10.45 7.70
CA VAL A 127 5.83 9.51 7.29
C VAL A 127 6.96 9.52 8.32
N LYS A 128 7.36 8.33 8.77
CA LYS A 128 8.47 8.22 9.74
C LYS A 128 9.79 8.65 9.12
N ASP A 129 10.78 8.98 9.94
CA ASP A 129 12.13 9.28 9.43
C ASP A 129 12.85 8.02 8.94
N SER A 130 12.63 6.91 9.64
CA SER A 130 13.22 5.60 9.36
C SER A 130 12.19 4.48 9.47
N PHE A 131 12.37 3.41 8.69
CA PHE A 131 11.57 2.20 8.79
C PHE A 131 11.76 1.50 10.15
N ASP A 132 10.66 1.17 10.82
CA ASP A 132 10.64 0.37 12.04
C ASP A 132 10.14 -1.05 11.73
N ALA A 133 11.07 -2.00 11.68
CA ALA A 133 10.77 -3.41 11.42
C ALA A 133 9.93 -4.06 12.53
N ASN A 134 10.04 -3.56 13.76
CA ASN A 134 9.34 -4.11 14.92
C ASN A 134 7.86 -3.75 14.95
N LEU A 135 7.40 -2.82 14.10
CA LEU A 135 6.00 -2.43 14.04
C LEU A 135 5.10 -3.64 13.71
N SER A 136 5.62 -4.61 12.97
CA SER A 136 4.95 -5.89 12.68
C SER A 136 4.54 -6.69 13.94
N LYS A 137 5.22 -6.47 15.08
CA LYS A 137 4.93 -7.16 16.35
C LYS A 137 3.62 -6.70 17.00
N SER A 138 3.10 -5.53 16.62
CA SER A 138 1.83 -5.01 17.15
C SER A 138 0.61 -5.73 16.58
N VAL A 139 0.77 -6.45 15.46
CA VAL A 139 -0.32 -7.07 14.69
C VAL A 139 -0.85 -8.36 15.35
N GLY A 140 -0.42 -8.65 16.58
CA GLY A 140 -0.83 -9.83 17.34
C GLY A 140 -0.06 -11.09 16.91
N PRO A 141 -0.24 -12.23 17.61
CA PRO A 141 0.46 -13.45 17.27
C PRO A 141 0.01 -13.87 15.87
N ALA A 142 0.91 -13.69 14.89
CA ALA A 142 0.73 -14.20 13.56
C ALA A 142 0.29 -15.67 13.69
N ARG A 143 -0.82 -16.03 13.06
CA ARG A 143 -0.90 -17.39 12.51
C ARG A 143 0.16 -17.37 11.42
N VAL A 144 1.43 -17.59 11.79
CA VAL A 144 2.52 -17.77 10.84
C VAL A 144 2.03 -18.88 9.96
N ALA A 145 1.53 -18.52 8.79
CA ALA A 145 1.16 -19.51 7.82
C ALA A 145 2.47 -20.22 7.50
N ASP A 146 2.46 -21.56 7.54
CA ASP A 146 3.55 -22.36 6.99
C ASP A 146 4.08 -21.64 5.76
N SER A 147 5.36 -21.24 5.82
CA SER A 147 6.05 -20.33 4.91
C SER A 147 5.32 -20.19 3.59
N LEU A 148 4.78 -19.00 3.28
CA LEU A 148 4.06 -18.76 2.02
C LEU A 148 4.86 -19.31 0.85
N SER A 149 4.38 -20.42 0.29
CA SER A 149 5.10 -21.09 -0.79
C SER A 149 5.08 -20.18 -2.02
N LYS A 150 6.11 -20.28 -2.86
CA LYS A 150 6.17 -19.56 -4.13
C LYS A 150 4.88 -19.79 -4.93
N GLU A 151 4.36 -21.01 -4.96
CA GLU A 151 3.11 -21.36 -5.64
C GLU A 151 1.89 -20.60 -5.08
N SER A 152 1.85 -20.38 -3.76
CA SER A 152 0.75 -19.64 -3.12
C SER A 152 0.74 -18.16 -3.52
N LEU A 153 1.94 -17.55 -3.60
CA LEU A 153 2.10 -16.19 -4.10
C LEU A 153 1.73 -16.12 -5.59
N PHE A 154 2.23 -17.05 -6.40
CA PHE A 154 1.95 -17.08 -7.85
C PHE A 154 0.46 -17.25 -8.15
N LYS A 155 -0.25 -18.10 -7.39
CA LYS A 155 -1.72 -18.22 -7.50
C LYS A 155 -2.43 -16.90 -7.17
N LYS A 156 -2.04 -16.23 -6.08
CA LYS A 156 -2.67 -14.97 -5.67
C LYS A 156 -2.46 -13.85 -6.70
N PHE A 157 -1.28 -13.76 -7.30
CA PHE A 157 -0.98 -12.78 -8.35
C PHE A 157 -1.41 -13.19 -9.76
N GLY A 158 -2.10 -14.34 -9.92
CA GLY A 158 -2.51 -14.83 -11.23
C GLY A 158 -1.36 -15.29 -12.14
N LEU A 159 -0.17 -15.53 -11.57
CA LEU A 159 1.05 -15.95 -12.25
C LEU A 159 1.22 -17.47 -12.32
N ALA A 160 0.25 -18.25 -11.82
CA ALA A 160 0.32 -19.71 -11.71
C ALA A 160 0.42 -20.49 -13.04
N GLY A 161 0.42 -19.79 -14.18
CA GLY A 161 0.59 -20.38 -15.52
C GLY A 161 1.74 -19.79 -16.34
N ILE A 162 2.57 -18.91 -15.77
CA ILE A 162 3.79 -18.45 -16.44
C ILE A 162 4.88 -19.48 -16.19
N ASP A 163 4.80 -20.61 -16.89
CA ASP A 163 5.94 -21.50 -17.02
C ASP A 163 7.04 -20.71 -17.72
N GLY A 164 8.19 -20.60 -17.05
CA GLY A 164 9.41 -20.08 -17.65
C GLY A 164 9.76 -20.97 -18.82
N GLY A 165 9.33 -20.57 -20.01
CA GLY A 165 9.75 -21.16 -21.26
C GLY A 165 11.26 -21.17 -21.30
N LYS A 166 11.83 -22.38 -21.28
CA LYS A 166 13.16 -22.63 -21.81
C LYS A 166 13.14 -22.45 -23.32
#